data_AF-A0A370KRJ2-F1
#
_entry.id   AF-A0A370KRJ2-F1
#
_cell.length_a   1.000
_cell.length_b   1.000
_cell.length_c   1.000
_cell.angle_alpha   90.00
_cell.angle_beta   90.00
_cell.angle_gamma   90.00
#
_symmetry.space_group_name_H-M   'P 1'
#
loop_
_entity.id
_entity.type
_entity.pdbx_description
1 polymer ?
#
loop_
_entity_poly.entity_id
_entity_poly.type
_entity_poly.pdbx_seq_one_letter_code
_entity_poly.pdbx_strand_id
1 'polypeptide(L)'
;MIIINTPDGDVELSGEDEVAFLASLPGEGEPLPYSLYKTTLWLRLTDAEAETVMAAKNAQPAKFRGLWDDALIIDSGSAFFETLKAFLTGALTAKRAAELLKPDAITA
;
A
#
# COMPACT_ATOMS: atom_id res chain seq x y z
N MET A 1 -11.89 16.82 -24.98
CA MET A 1 -13.04 17.76 -24.92
C MET A 1 -13.96 17.27 -23.83
N ILE A 2 -13.93 17.94 -22.69
CA ILE A 2 -14.77 17.65 -21.53
C ILE A 2 -15.75 18.81 -21.37
N ILE A 3 -17.03 18.48 -21.18
CA ILE A 3 -18.09 19.44 -20.89
C ILE A 3 -18.44 19.29 -19.41
N ILE A 4 -18.29 20.35 -18.62
CA ILE A 4 -18.67 20.37 -17.21
C ILE A 4 -19.98 21.13 -17.09
N ASN A 5 -21.00 20.47 -16.54
CA ASN A 5 -22.29 21.09 -16.29
C ASN A 5 -22.23 21.83 -14.94
N THR A 6 -22.22 23.16 -14.98
CA THR A 6 -22.19 24.03 -13.79
C THR A 6 -23.52 24.78 -13.68
N PRO A 7 -23.92 25.28 -12.48
CA PRO A 7 -25.19 25.98 -12.30
C PRO A 7 -25.35 27.24 -13.18
N ASP A 8 -24.25 27.76 -13.75
CA ASP A 8 -24.24 28.92 -14.64
C ASP A 8 -24.11 28.56 -16.13
N GLY A 9 -24.14 27.27 -16.49
CA GLY A 9 -24.09 26.77 -17.87
C GLY A 9 -23.02 25.72 -18.12
N ASP A 10 -23.01 25.17 -19.34
CA ASP A 10 -22.01 24.19 -19.79
C ASP A 10 -20.69 24.90 -20.12
N VAL A 11 -19.62 24.50 -19.44
CA VAL A 11 -18.26 25.00 -19.71
C VAL A 11 -17.50 23.95 -20.53
N GLU A 12 -17.12 24.33 -21.76
CA GLU A 12 -16.28 23.51 -22.63
C GLU A 12 -14.80 23.78 -22.31
N LEU A 13 -14.09 22.77 -21.81
CA LEU A 13 -12.64 22.83 -21.60
C LEU A 13 -11.91 22.15 -22.77
N SER A 14 -10.85 22.79 -23.26
CA SER A 14 -10.03 22.26 -24.35
C SER A 14 -8.53 22.49 -24.07
N GLY A 15 -7.69 21.57 -24.56
CA GLY A 15 -6.24 21.73 -24.51
C GLY A 15 -5.66 21.60 -23.10
N GLU A 16 -4.87 22.58 -22.68
CA GLU A 16 -4.10 22.55 -21.42
C GLU A 16 -5.00 22.54 -20.16
N ASP A 17 -6.17 23.17 -20.24
CA ASP A 17 -7.16 23.20 -19.15
C ASP A 17 -7.81 21.83 -18.91
N GLU A 18 -7.93 21.00 -19.96
CA GLU A 18 -8.40 19.61 -19.83
C GLU A 18 -7.37 18.76 -19.10
N VAL A 19 -6.08 18.95 -19.39
CA VAL A 19 -4.99 18.22 -18.72
C VAL A 19 -4.87 18.65 -17.25
N ALA A 20 -4.99 19.95 -16.97
CA ALA A 20 -5.00 20.49 -15.63
C ALA A 20 -6.22 20.01 -14.83
N PHE A 21 -7.40 19.99 -15.45
CA PHE A 21 -8.62 19.47 -14.83
C PHE A 21 -8.48 17.98 -14.51
N LEU A 22 -8.07 17.16 -15.48
CA LEU A 22 -7.82 15.73 -15.27
C LEU A 22 -6.72 15.45 -14.22
N ALA A 23 -5.70 16.30 -14.14
CA ALA A 23 -4.67 16.21 -13.10
C ALA A 23 -5.14 16.70 -11.72
N SER A 24 -6.19 17.55 -11.68
CA SER A 24 -6.81 18.06 -10.45
C SER A 24 -7.93 17.17 -9.92
N LEU A 25 -8.49 16.31 -10.77
CA LEU A 25 -9.40 15.27 -10.32
C LEU A 25 -8.62 14.39 -9.32
N PRO A 26 -9.19 14.09 -8.15
CA PRO A 26 -8.59 13.09 -7.29
C PRO A 26 -8.44 11.82 -8.14
N GLY A 27 -7.18 11.44 -8.41
CA GLY A 27 -6.89 10.29 -9.25
C GLY A 27 -7.64 9.08 -8.73
N GLU A 28 -8.14 8.23 -9.63
CA GLU A 28 -8.78 6.97 -9.25
C GLU A 28 -7.91 6.23 -8.23
N GLY A 29 -8.40 6.19 -6.99
CA GLY A 29 -8.05 5.22 -5.97
C GLY A 29 -6.64 5.35 -5.40
N GLU A 30 -6.37 6.37 -4.58
CA GLU A 30 -5.49 6.08 -3.45
C GLU A 30 -6.21 4.99 -2.63
N PRO A 31 -5.62 3.79 -2.48
CA PRO A 31 -6.33 2.69 -1.85
C PRO A 31 -6.70 3.13 -0.44
N LEU A 32 -8.00 3.07 -0.13
CA LEU A 32 -8.49 3.37 1.21
C LEU A 32 -7.64 2.62 2.24
N PRO A 33 -7.27 3.25 3.37
CA PRO A 33 -6.48 2.58 4.38
C PRO A 33 -7.19 1.28 4.78
N TYR A 34 -6.45 0.19 4.62
CA TYR A 34 -6.87 -1.17 4.92
C TYR A 34 -6.00 -1.77 6.02
N SER A 35 -6.54 -2.79 6.66
CA SER A 35 -5.83 -3.61 7.64
C SER A 35 -5.65 -5.02 7.10
N LEU A 36 -4.51 -5.62 7.44
CA LEU A 36 -4.13 -6.97 7.06
C LEU A 36 -3.68 -7.73 8.32
N TYR A 37 -4.16 -8.96 8.52
CA TYR A 37 -3.60 -9.79 9.58
C TYR A 37 -2.17 -10.21 9.25
N LYS A 38 -1.25 -10.15 10.23
CA LYS A 38 0.14 -10.60 10.04
C LYS A 38 0.21 -12.07 9.62
N THR A 39 -0.75 -12.89 10.05
CA THR A 39 -0.89 -14.28 9.61
C THR A 39 -1.15 -14.39 8.10
N THR A 40 -1.92 -13.49 7.50
CA THR A 40 -2.11 -13.49 6.04
C THR A 40 -0.80 -13.24 5.30
N LEU A 41 0.04 -12.31 5.79
CA LEU A 41 1.38 -12.11 5.25
C LEU A 41 2.21 -13.40 5.31
N TRP A 42 2.18 -14.11 6.45
CA TRP A 42 2.88 -15.39 6.60
C TRP A 42 2.37 -16.48 5.66
N LEU A 43 1.05 -16.58 5.47
CA LEU A 43 0.46 -17.56 4.56
C LEU A 43 0.80 -17.29 3.08
N ARG A 44 1.09 -16.05 2.73
CA ARG A 44 1.47 -15.66 1.36
C ARG A 44 2.94 -15.90 1.06
N LEU A 45 3.79 -15.99 2.09
CA LEU A 45 5.20 -16.31 1.94
C LEU A 45 5.37 -17.79 1.62
N THR A 46 6.35 -18.11 0.77
CA THR A 46 6.90 -19.46 0.71
C THR A 46 7.83 -19.70 1.89
N ASP A 47 8.12 -20.96 2.23
CA ASP A 47 9.03 -21.30 3.33
C ASP A 47 10.41 -20.64 3.17
N ALA A 48 10.96 -20.63 1.95
CA ALA A 48 12.25 -20.00 1.67
C ALA A 48 12.22 -18.47 1.87
N GLU A 49 11.12 -17.82 1.50
CA GLU A 49 10.93 -16.39 1.74
C GLU A 49 10.73 -16.11 3.24
N ALA A 50 10.02 -16.98 3.96
CA ALA A 50 9.83 -16.87 5.40
C ALA A 50 11.16 -16.96 6.15
N GLU A 51 12.03 -17.91 5.80
CA GLU A 51 13.39 -18.01 6.35
C GLU A 51 14.22 -16.75 6.06
N THR A 52 14.14 -16.24 4.84
CA THR A 52 14.83 -15.00 4.43
C THR A 52 14.36 -13.81 5.25
N VAL A 53 13.04 -13.65 5.42
CA VAL A 53 12.42 -12.59 6.21
C VAL A 53 12.82 -12.71 7.69
N MET A 54 12.83 -13.92 8.25
CA MET A 54 13.23 -14.15 9.64
C MET A 54 14.71 -13.81 9.88
N ALA A 55 15.60 -14.23 8.98
CA ALA A 55 17.01 -13.88 9.04
C ALA A 55 17.21 -12.35 8.97
N ALA A 56 16.53 -11.68 8.03
CA ALA A 56 16.59 -10.22 7.89
C ALA A 56 16.02 -9.49 9.11
N LYS A 57 14.92 -9.99 9.69
CA LYS A 57 14.29 -9.47 10.90
C LYS A 57 15.23 -9.55 12.10
N ASN A 58 15.98 -10.64 12.24
CA ASN A 58 16.95 -10.81 13.33
C ASN A 58 18.11 -9.80 13.29
N ALA A 59 18.43 -9.27 12.11
CA ALA A 59 19.40 -8.19 11.94
C ALA A 59 18.84 -6.78 12.25
N GLN A 60 17.52 -6.66 12.46
CA GLN A 60 16.88 -5.36 12.74
C GLN A 60 17.07 -4.91 14.20
N PRO A 61 16.99 -3.58 14.46
CA PRO A 61 17.01 -3.04 15.81
C PRO A 61 15.92 -3.65 16.70
N ALA A 62 16.18 -3.72 18.01
CA ALA A 62 15.29 -4.35 18.99
C ALA A 62 13.85 -3.81 18.94
N LYS A 63 13.69 -2.50 18.71
CA LYS A 63 12.37 -1.87 18.59
C LYS A 63 11.56 -2.39 17.40
N PHE A 64 12.18 -2.56 16.24
CA PHE A 64 11.50 -3.12 15.06
C PHE A 64 11.12 -4.58 15.32
N ARG A 65 12.04 -5.37 15.90
CA ARG A 65 11.77 -6.76 16.25
C ARG A 65 10.58 -6.90 17.20
N GLY A 66 10.54 -6.09 18.25
CA GLY A 66 9.41 -6.05 19.20
C GLY A 66 8.09 -5.70 18.52
N LEU A 67 8.05 -4.63 17.72
CA LEU A 67 6.85 -4.27 16.95
C LEU A 67 6.41 -5.38 16.00
N TRP A 68 7.35 -5.98 15.28
CA TRP A 68 7.06 -7.11 14.39
C TRP A 68 6.49 -8.30 15.16
N ASP A 69 7.04 -8.64 16.33
CA ASP A 69 6.60 -9.80 17.12
C ASP A 69 5.22 -9.57 17.74
N ASP A 70 4.98 -8.40 18.30
CA ASP A 70 3.74 -8.05 18.99
C ASP A 70 2.58 -7.70 18.03
N ALA A 71 2.87 -7.23 16.81
CA ALA A 71 1.83 -6.83 15.87
C ALA A 71 0.98 -8.02 15.43
N LEU A 72 -0.33 -7.96 15.66
CA LEU A 72 -1.29 -8.92 15.10
C LEU A 72 -1.84 -8.43 13.75
N ILE A 73 -2.01 -7.12 13.64
CA ILE A 73 -2.61 -6.43 12.50
C ILE A 73 -1.59 -5.44 11.95
N ILE A 74 -1.51 -5.39 10.62
CA ILE A 74 -0.72 -4.45 9.83
C ILE A 74 -1.72 -3.46 9.23
N ASP A 75 -1.68 -2.22 9.69
CA ASP A 75 -2.51 -1.13 9.19
C ASP A 75 -1.74 -0.31 8.14
N SER A 76 -2.24 -0.25 6.91
CA SER A 76 -1.64 0.50 5.80
C SER A 76 -1.60 2.01 6.00
N GLY A 77 -2.45 2.57 6.87
CA GLY A 77 -2.39 3.99 7.26
C GLY A 77 -1.33 4.31 8.31
N SER A 78 -0.66 3.30 8.87
CA SER A 78 0.29 3.51 9.97
C SER A 78 1.71 3.80 9.48
N ALA A 79 2.47 4.59 10.24
CA ALA A 79 3.89 4.82 9.96
C ALA A 79 4.74 3.53 10.00
N PHE A 80 4.27 2.51 10.72
CA PHE A 80 4.92 1.20 10.74
C PHE A 80 4.83 0.49 9.38
N PHE A 81 3.75 0.68 8.63
CA PHE A 81 3.54 0.05 7.33
C PHE A 81 4.63 0.40 6.31
N GLU A 82 4.99 1.68 6.19
CA GLU A 82 6.05 2.08 5.27
C GLU A 82 7.42 1.51 5.68
N THR A 83 7.67 1.43 7.00
CA THR A 83 8.88 0.76 7.52
C THR A 83 8.87 -0.73 7.17
N LEU A 84 7.72 -1.39 7.34
CA LEU A 84 7.53 -2.81 7.02
C LEU A 84 7.71 -3.08 5.53
N LYS A 85 7.14 -2.24 4.68
CA LYS A 85 7.24 -2.32 3.22
C LYS A 85 8.68 -2.13 2.74
N ALA A 86 9.41 -1.15 3.29
CA ALA A 86 10.82 -0.95 3.00
C ALA A 86 11.65 -2.16 3.44
N PHE A 87 11.38 -2.70 4.63
CA PHE A 87 12.02 -3.91 5.15
C PHE A 87 11.80 -5.12 4.22
N LEU A 88 10.55 -5.42 3.85
CA LEU A 88 10.21 -6.54 2.96
C LEU A 88 10.80 -6.35 1.55
N THR A 89 10.88 -5.10 1.08
CA THR A 89 11.51 -4.76 -0.20
C THR A 89 13.01 -5.07 -0.18
N GLY A 90 13.70 -4.78 0.92
CA GLY A 90 15.11 -5.08 1.10
C GLY A 90 15.40 -6.56 1.34
N ALA A 91 14.49 -7.28 2.02
CA ALA A 91 14.65 -8.71 2.29
C ALA A 91 14.33 -9.59 1.07
N LEU A 92 13.37 -9.16 0.24
CA LEU A 92 12.91 -9.90 -0.93
C LEU A 92 13.08 -9.04 -2.19
N THR A 93 12.00 -8.41 -2.65
CA THR A 93 11.99 -7.43 -3.76
C THR A 93 10.80 -6.49 -3.58
N ALA A 94 10.82 -5.33 -4.24
CA ALA A 94 9.70 -4.38 -4.22
C ALA A 94 8.40 -5.00 -4.73
N LYS A 95 8.47 -5.75 -5.84
CA LYS A 95 7.31 -6.45 -6.42
C LYS A 95 6.73 -7.43 -5.40
N ARG A 96 7.58 -8.23 -4.77
CA ARG A 96 7.12 -9.25 -3.83
C ARG A 96 6.55 -8.64 -2.55
N ALA A 97 7.18 -7.61 -2.01
CA ALA A 97 6.66 -6.85 -0.86
C ALA A 97 5.26 -6.30 -1.15
N ALA A 98 5.04 -5.72 -2.33
CA ALA A 98 3.73 -5.22 -2.75
C ALA A 98 2.68 -6.33 -2.83
N GLU A 99 3.04 -7.53 -3.34
CA GLU A 99 2.13 -8.69 -3.37
C GLU A 99 1.76 -9.19 -1.97
N LEU A 100 2.73 -9.27 -1.07
CA LEU A 100 2.52 -9.74 0.31
C LEU A 100 1.62 -8.78 1.09
N LEU A 101 1.75 -7.48 0.86
CA LEU A 101 1.03 -6.44 1.59
C LEU A 101 -0.32 -6.06 0.96
N LYS A 102 -0.78 -6.74 -0.09
CA LYS A 102 -2.11 -6.46 -0.68
C LYS A 102 -3.22 -6.55 0.37
N PRO A 103 -4.28 -5.75 0.26
CA PRO A 103 -5.48 -5.92 1.09
C PRO A 103 -5.97 -7.37 1.04
N ASP A 104 -6.56 -7.86 2.14
CA ASP A 104 -7.36 -9.07 2.04
C ASP A 104 -8.60 -8.76 1.21
N ALA A 105 -8.92 -9.65 0.26
CA ALA A 105 -10.18 -9.63 -0.44
C ALA A 105 -11.26 -10.02 0.56
N ILE A 106 -11.66 -9.08 1.41
CA ILE A 106 -12.92 -9.19 2.12
C ILE A 106 -13.98 -9.04 1.03
N THR A 107 -14.69 -10.13 0.74
CA THR A 107 -15.93 -10.12 -0.04
C THR A 107 -16.82 -9.04 0.57
N ALA A 108 -16.98 -7.92 -0.14
CA ALA A 108 -17.97 -6.90 0.17
C ALA A 108 -19.38 -7.46 -0.03
#